data_AF-A0ABD7J5E1-F1
#
_entry.id   AF-A0ABD7J5E1-F1
#
_cell.length_a   1.000
_cell.length_b   1.000
_cell.length_c   1.000
_cell.angle_alpha   90.00
_cell.angle_beta   90.00
_cell.angle_gamma   90.00
#
_symmetry.space_group_name_H-M   'P 1'
#
loop_
_entity.id
_entity.type
_entity.pdbx_description
1 polymer ?
#
loop_
_entity_poly.entity_id
_entity_poly.type
_entity_poly.pdbx_seq_one_letter_code
_entity_poly.pdbx_strand_id
1 'polypeptide(L)'
;MKTNFERGQLNAQDDLNLNFKEIEGFMTKEPPFEAYFGTGPDGTDISSGYTYVLGPLVGTDFGHSQSNLPFVISADNTSITFTREAAINIIGTFKFHGSSGGTDYAYAFASVGSKNYFISQLGAPPSLSLDKSSTIGGSVNVKVQEGDVFTFKASIREGKKLFRTALVSLAIKEIKGI
;
A
#
# COMPACT_ATOMS: atom_id res chain seq x y z
N MET A 1 53.98 23.49 11.39
CA MET A 1 52.80 24.30 11.81
C MET A 1 52.26 24.96 10.55
N LYS A 2 51.02 24.68 10.12
CA LYS A 2 50.48 25.23 8.85
C LYS A 2 50.23 26.73 8.95
N THR A 3 50.46 27.47 7.87
CA THR A 3 50.21 28.92 7.81
C THR A 3 48.71 29.24 7.81
N ASN A 4 48.34 30.49 8.12
CA ASN A 4 46.94 30.93 8.06
C ASN A 4 46.31 30.72 6.67
N PHE A 5 47.11 30.89 5.61
CA PHE A 5 46.67 30.71 4.23
C PHE A 5 46.41 29.24 3.90
N GLU A 6 47.32 28.34 4.29
CA GLU A 6 47.15 26.89 4.12
C GLU A 6 45.93 26.36 4.88
N ARG A 7 45.66 26.89 6.09
CA ARG A 7 44.46 26.56 6.86
C ARG A 7 43.17 27.00 6.15
N GLY A 8 43.17 28.19 5.54
CA GLY A 8 42.02 28.69 4.77
C GLY A 8 41.70 27.85 3.53
N GLN A 9 42.72 27.38 2.82
CA GLN A 9 42.55 26.50 1.66
C GLN A 9 41.99 25.12 2.05
N LEU A 10 42.46 24.56 3.17
CA LEU A 10 41.94 23.29 3.69
C LEU A 10 40.47 23.39 4.07
N ASN A 11 40.09 24.45 4.80
CA ASN A 11 38.70 24.65 5.20
C ASN A 11 37.77 24.79 3.98
N ALA A 12 38.18 25.56 2.96
CA ALA A 12 37.39 25.70 1.73
C ALA A 12 37.27 24.38 0.93
N GLN A 13 38.31 23.55 0.94
CA GLN A 13 38.29 22.24 0.30
C GLN A 13 37.39 21.25 1.06
N ASP A 14 37.43 21.28 2.40
CA ASP A 14 36.57 20.46 3.23
C ASP A 14 35.08 20.84 3.07
N ASP A 15 34.76 22.13 3.02
CA ASP A 15 33.40 22.62 2.76
C ASP A 15 32.89 22.20 1.37
N LEU A 16 33.74 22.28 0.34
CA LEU A 16 33.38 21.81 -1.00
C LEU A 16 33.14 20.29 -1.02
N ASN A 17 34.00 19.50 -0.37
CA ASN A 17 33.84 18.05 -0.30
C ASN A 17 32.57 17.63 0.46
N LEU A 18 32.17 18.38 1.48
CA LEU A 18 30.90 18.16 2.18
C LEU A 18 29.70 18.46 1.27
N ASN A 19 29.72 19.59 0.55
CA ASN A 19 28.66 19.93 -0.40
C ASN A 19 28.53 18.90 -1.53
N PHE A 20 29.65 18.37 -2.05
CA PHE A 20 29.61 17.31 -3.05
C PHE A 20 28.98 16.03 -2.53
N LYS A 21 29.25 15.64 -1.27
CA LYS A 21 28.60 14.48 -0.64
C LYS A 21 27.10 14.68 -0.43
N GLU A 22 26.66 15.90 -0.09
CA GLU A 22 25.23 16.21 0.02
C GLU A 22 24.53 16.12 -1.34
N ILE A 23 25.16 16.64 -2.39
CA ILE A 23 24.64 16.56 -3.76
C ILE A 23 24.61 15.10 -4.23
N GLU A 24 25.66 14.32 -4.01
CA GLU A 24 25.69 12.90 -4.33
C GLU A 24 24.60 12.14 -3.57
N GLY A 25 24.41 12.43 -2.29
CA GLY A 25 23.32 11.85 -1.48
C GLY A 25 21.92 12.21 -2.02
N PHE A 26 21.73 13.45 -2.48
CA PHE A 26 20.48 13.88 -3.10
C PHE A 26 20.25 13.20 -4.46
N MET A 27 21.29 13.10 -5.29
CA MET A 27 21.23 12.51 -6.62
C MET A 27 21.05 10.99 -6.59
N THR A 28 21.39 10.33 -5.47
CA THR A 28 21.25 8.88 -5.28
C THR A 28 20.01 8.48 -4.49
N LYS A 29 19.26 9.44 -3.90
CA LYS A 29 18.03 9.13 -3.17
C LYS A 29 16.96 8.68 -4.17
N GLU A 30 16.46 7.47 -4.00
CA GLU A 30 15.35 6.98 -4.81
C GLU A 30 14.13 7.91 -4.66
N PRO A 31 13.48 8.28 -5.79
CA PRO A 31 12.27 9.09 -5.72
C PRO A 31 11.14 8.30 -5.05
N PRO A 32 10.15 9.00 -4.43
CA PRO A 32 8.95 8.35 -3.93
C PRO A 32 8.24 7.59 -5.05
N PHE A 33 7.86 6.35 -4.81
CA PHE A 33 7.15 5.55 -5.81
C PHE A 33 5.63 5.73 -5.72
N GLU A 34 4.95 5.57 -6.85
CA GLU A 34 3.52 5.34 -6.93
C GLU A 34 3.21 4.15 -7.82
N ALA A 35 2.26 3.31 -7.41
CA ALA A 35 1.78 2.17 -8.18
C ALA A 35 0.25 2.11 -8.15
N TYR A 36 -0.34 1.85 -9.32
CA TYR A 36 -1.78 1.84 -9.52
C TYR A 36 -2.21 0.51 -10.12
N PHE A 37 -3.18 -0.12 -9.49
CA PHE A 37 -3.73 -1.41 -9.89
C PHE A 37 -5.18 -1.25 -10.31
N GLY A 38 -5.55 -1.97 -11.38
CA GLY A 38 -6.91 -2.06 -11.86
C GLY A 38 -7.79 -2.96 -11.00
N THR A 39 -8.92 -3.35 -11.57
CA THR A 39 -9.88 -4.22 -10.89
C THR A 39 -9.38 -5.66 -10.85
N GLY A 40 -9.29 -6.20 -9.63
CA GLY A 40 -9.09 -7.62 -9.39
C GLY A 40 -10.32 -8.44 -9.76
N PRO A 41 -10.19 -9.76 -9.88
CA PRO A 41 -11.32 -10.63 -10.21
C PRO A 41 -12.42 -10.50 -9.17
N ASP A 42 -13.65 -10.67 -9.63
CA ASP A 42 -14.78 -10.76 -8.73
C ASP A 42 -14.68 -12.04 -7.90
N GLY A 43 -14.69 -11.89 -6.58
CA GLY A 43 -14.53 -13.00 -5.66
C GLY A 43 -15.69 -13.99 -5.71
N THR A 44 -15.55 -15.06 -4.95
CA THR A 44 -16.62 -16.03 -4.71
C THR A 44 -17.50 -15.59 -3.54
N ASP A 45 -18.51 -16.41 -3.25
CA ASP A 45 -19.22 -16.37 -1.99
C ASP A 45 -18.23 -16.50 -0.82
N ILE A 46 -18.41 -15.68 0.21
CA ILE A 46 -17.51 -15.60 1.38
C ILE A 46 -18.34 -15.80 2.64
N SER A 47 -17.97 -16.81 3.42
CA SER A 47 -18.54 -17.10 4.75
C SER A 47 -17.50 -17.08 5.88
N SER A 48 -16.22 -16.94 5.52
CA SER A 48 -15.06 -16.80 6.39
C SER A 48 -14.02 -15.95 5.65
N GLY A 49 -13.08 -15.32 6.37
CA GLY A 49 -12.13 -14.33 5.80
C GLY A 49 -11.60 -14.64 4.39
N TYR A 50 -11.52 -13.61 3.55
CA TYR A 50 -11.17 -13.71 2.13
C TYR A 50 -9.90 -12.91 1.82
N THR A 51 -9.01 -13.45 0.99
CA THR A 51 -7.84 -12.71 0.49
C THR A 51 -8.15 -12.22 -0.92
N TYR A 52 -8.07 -10.91 -1.12
CA TYR A 52 -8.26 -10.28 -2.42
C TYR A 52 -7.11 -10.64 -3.36
N VAL A 53 -7.46 -10.94 -4.61
CA VAL A 53 -6.52 -10.96 -5.72
C VAL A 53 -6.41 -9.54 -6.27
N LEU A 54 -5.19 -9.06 -6.45
CA LEU A 54 -4.87 -7.76 -7.04
C LEU A 54 -5.27 -7.75 -8.52
N GLY A 55 -5.75 -6.60 -8.99
CA GLY A 55 -5.86 -6.35 -10.41
C GLY A 55 -4.48 -6.18 -11.07
N PRO A 56 -4.42 -6.08 -12.40
CA PRO A 56 -3.16 -5.81 -13.09
C PRO A 56 -2.59 -4.45 -12.65
N LEU A 57 -1.26 -4.34 -12.61
CA LEU A 57 -0.59 -3.04 -12.51
C LEU A 57 -0.89 -2.26 -13.80
N VAL A 58 -1.57 -1.13 -13.69
CA VAL A 58 -2.01 -0.30 -14.82
C VAL A 58 -1.22 0.99 -14.96
N GLY A 59 -0.42 1.35 -13.97
CA GLY A 59 0.43 2.54 -14.03
C GLY A 59 1.36 2.68 -12.83
N THR A 60 2.39 3.50 -13.02
CA THR A 60 3.37 3.92 -12.02
C THR A 60 3.65 5.42 -12.19
N ASP A 61 4.39 6.02 -11.26
CA ASP A 61 4.96 7.36 -11.48
C ASP A 61 6.08 7.36 -12.55
N PHE A 62 6.59 8.53 -12.91
CA PHE A 62 7.60 8.69 -13.96
C PHE A 62 8.98 8.08 -13.62
N GLY A 63 9.31 7.91 -12.34
CA GLY A 63 10.59 7.34 -11.89
C GLY A 63 10.60 5.81 -11.87
N HIS A 64 9.44 5.18 -11.99
CA HIS A 64 9.30 3.74 -11.83
C HIS A 64 8.57 3.08 -13.00
N SER A 65 8.82 1.79 -13.09
CA SER A 65 8.27 0.82 -14.02
C SER A 65 8.05 -0.47 -13.24
N GLN A 66 7.37 -1.46 -13.83
CA GLN A 66 7.12 -2.73 -13.15
C GLN A 66 8.40 -3.43 -12.66
N SER A 67 9.54 -3.27 -13.34
CA SER A 67 10.78 -3.96 -13.00
C SER A 67 11.60 -3.31 -11.89
N ASN A 68 11.30 -2.07 -11.50
CA ASN A 68 12.04 -1.33 -10.47
C ASN A 68 11.14 -0.75 -9.38
N LEU A 69 9.90 -1.23 -9.24
CA LEU A 69 9.10 -0.91 -8.07
C LEU A 69 9.77 -1.46 -6.80
N PRO A 70 9.69 -0.75 -5.66
CA PRO A 70 10.27 -1.19 -4.39
C PRO A 70 9.42 -2.26 -3.69
N PHE A 71 8.79 -3.13 -4.47
CA PHE A 71 8.07 -4.31 -4.02
C PHE A 71 7.89 -5.31 -5.17
N VAL A 72 7.64 -6.56 -4.81
CA VAL A 72 7.35 -7.66 -5.74
C VAL A 72 5.93 -8.17 -5.50
N ILE A 73 5.19 -8.40 -6.58
CA ILE A 73 3.85 -9.01 -6.54
C ILE A 73 4.00 -10.52 -6.66
N SER A 74 3.30 -11.30 -5.83
CA SER A 74 3.33 -12.76 -5.92
C SER A 74 2.71 -13.26 -7.23
N ALA A 75 3.12 -14.45 -7.67
CA ALA A 75 2.68 -15.02 -8.95
C ALA A 75 1.15 -15.24 -9.05
N ASP A 76 0.48 -15.43 -7.92
CA ASP A 76 -0.98 -15.56 -7.80
C ASP A 76 -1.70 -14.21 -7.59
N ASN A 77 -0.95 -13.09 -7.59
CA ASN A 77 -1.42 -11.73 -7.35
C ASN A 77 -2.15 -11.54 -6.01
N THR A 78 -1.85 -12.33 -4.97
CA THR A 78 -2.52 -12.18 -3.65
C THR A 78 -1.71 -11.38 -2.63
N SER A 79 -0.43 -11.13 -2.92
CA SER A 79 0.46 -10.44 -1.97
C SER A 79 1.47 -9.52 -2.63
N ILE A 80 1.97 -8.58 -1.83
CA ILE A 80 3.02 -7.62 -2.17
C ILE A 80 4.12 -7.74 -1.12
N THR A 81 5.35 -8.01 -1.55
CA THR A 81 6.53 -8.06 -0.67
C THR A 81 7.38 -6.82 -0.89
N PHE A 82 7.54 -5.97 0.12
CA PHE A 82 8.35 -4.76 0.01
C PHE A 82 9.86 -5.09 0.00
N THR A 83 10.62 -4.39 -0.84
CA THR A 83 12.08 -4.58 -0.98
C THR A 83 12.89 -3.48 -0.30
N ARG A 84 12.23 -2.49 0.32
CA ARG A 84 12.86 -1.51 1.19
C ARG A 84 11.88 -0.96 2.23
N GLU A 85 12.42 -0.33 3.26
CA GLU A 85 11.64 0.48 4.19
C GLU A 85 11.03 1.69 3.47
N ALA A 86 9.76 1.98 3.78
CA ALA A 86 9.06 3.16 3.31
C ALA A 86 7.88 3.52 4.25
N ALA A 87 7.49 4.79 4.24
CA ALA A 87 6.16 5.20 4.72
C ALA A 87 5.24 5.28 3.50
N ILE A 88 4.13 4.56 3.51
CA ILE A 88 3.22 4.46 2.35
C ILE A 88 1.80 4.85 2.72
N ASN A 89 1.07 5.39 1.75
CA ASN A 89 -0.37 5.53 1.76
C ASN A 89 -0.97 4.46 0.85
N ILE A 90 -1.80 3.62 1.42
CA ILE A 90 -2.56 2.59 0.73
C ILE A 90 -3.96 3.15 0.52
N ILE A 91 -4.39 3.29 -0.73
CA ILE A 91 -5.72 3.77 -1.11
C ILE A 91 -6.42 2.64 -1.85
N GLY A 92 -7.51 2.12 -1.29
CA GLY A 92 -8.23 0.99 -1.86
C GLY A 92 -9.70 1.31 -2.06
N THR A 93 -10.25 0.82 -3.16
CA THR A 93 -11.70 0.78 -3.40
C THR A 93 -12.15 -0.66 -3.44
N PHE A 94 -13.17 -0.99 -2.66
CA PHE A 94 -13.63 -2.36 -2.47
C PHE A 94 -15.11 -2.47 -2.81
N LYS A 95 -15.46 -3.55 -3.51
CA LYS A 95 -16.85 -3.96 -3.70
C LYS A 95 -17.26 -4.88 -2.56
N PHE A 96 -18.38 -4.59 -1.92
CA PHE A 96 -19.08 -5.51 -1.02
C PHE A 96 -20.47 -5.77 -1.57
N HIS A 97 -20.76 -7.01 -1.91
CA HIS A 97 -22.08 -7.45 -2.29
C HIS A 97 -22.54 -8.49 -1.28
N GLY A 98 -23.33 -8.04 -0.31
CA GLY A 98 -23.89 -8.99 0.64
C GLY A 98 -25.12 -9.69 0.08
N SER A 99 -25.72 -10.49 0.94
CA SER A 99 -26.84 -11.37 0.63
C SER A 99 -28.02 -10.99 1.51
N SER A 100 -29.24 -11.38 1.10
CA SER A 100 -30.50 -11.16 1.81
C SER A 100 -30.62 -11.95 3.14
N GLY A 101 -29.50 -12.19 3.84
CA GLY A 101 -29.36 -13.06 5.01
C GLY A 101 -28.62 -12.40 6.19
N GLY A 102 -28.52 -11.07 6.22
CA GLY A 102 -28.19 -10.37 7.46
C GLY A 102 -26.72 -10.07 7.70
N THR A 103 -25.89 -9.92 6.67
CA THR A 103 -24.54 -9.33 6.85
C THR A 103 -24.71 -7.87 7.23
N ASP A 104 -24.19 -7.51 8.40
CA ASP A 104 -24.36 -6.19 9.00
C ASP A 104 -23.10 -5.34 8.91
N TYR A 105 -21.93 -5.94 8.77
CA TYR A 105 -20.70 -5.22 8.43
C TYR A 105 -19.75 -6.04 7.56
N ALA A 106 -18.92 -5.32 6.83
CA ALA A 106 -17.76 -5.85 6.11
C ALA A 106 -16.58 -4.88 6.24
N TYR A 107 -15.38 -5.44 6.40
CA TYR A 107 -14.13 -4.70 6.51
C TYR A 107 -13.17 -5.15 5.42
N ALA A 108 -12.48 -4.19 4.81
CA ALA A 108 -11.31 -4.44 3.99
C ALA A 108 -10.07 -3.86 4.67
N PHE A 109 -9.02 -4.67 4.77
CA PHE A 109 -7.78 -4.30 5.45
C PHE A 109 -6.56 -4.88 4.75
N ALA A 110 -5.44 -4.21 4.91
CA ALA A 110 -4.11 -4.75 4.62
C ALA A 110 -3.60 -5.52 5.85
N SER A 111 -3.01 -6.69 5.65
CA SER A 111 -2.51 -7.58 6.70
C SER A 111 -1.02 -7.86 6.50
N VAL A 112 -0.23 -7.70 7.57
CA VAL A 112 1.23 -7.87 7.59
C VAL A 112 1.61 -8.57 8.89
N GLY A 113 2.07 -9.81 8.82
CA GLY A 113 2.24 -10.65 10.01
C GLY A 113 0.93 -10.74 10.82
N SER A 114 0.95 -10.27 12.07
CA SER A 114 -0.23 -10.22 12.96
C SER A 114 -0.98 -8.88 12.94
N LYS A 115 -0.49 -7.88 12.20
CA LYS A 115 -1.08 -6.53 12.15
C LYS A 115 -2.08 -6.40 11.02
N ASN A 116 -3.20 -5.72 11.31
CA ASN A 116 -4.23 -5.39 10.34
C ASN A 116 -4.43 -3.88 10.28
N TYR A 117 -4.37 -3.32 9.07
CA TYR A 117 -4.56 -1.91 8.76
C TYR A 117 -5.88 -1.75 8.00
N PHE A 118 -6.93 -1.31 8.68
CA PHE A 118 -8.25 -1.13 8.08
C PHE A 118 -8.23 0.01 7.06
N ILE A 119 -8.65 -0.30 5.83
CA ILE A 119 -8.66 0.63 4.70
C ILE A 119 -10.07 1.15 4.48
N SER A 120 -11.05 0.25 4.45
CA SER A 120 -12.45 0.60 4.21
C SER A 120 -13.38 -0.32 4.98
N GLN A 121 -14.56 0.21 5.29
CA GLN A 121 -15.57 -0.49 6.06
C GLN A 121 -16.97 -0.08 5.63
N LEU A 122 -17.89 -1.03 5.63
CA LEU A 122 -19.29 -0.81 5.35
C LEU A 122 -20.11 -1.44 6.46
N GLY A 123 -21.09 -0.70 6.98
CA GLY A 123 -22.01 -1.18 7.99
C GLY A 123 -23.45 -0.88 7.60
N ALA A 124 -24.36 -1.78 7.94
CA ALA A 124 -25.80 -1.56 7.85
C ALA A 124 -26.33 -1.01 9.18
N PRO A 125 -27.31 -0.10 9.16
CA PRO A 125 -28.05 0.29 10.36
C PRO A 125 -28.72 -0.91 11.03
N PRO A 126 -29.13 -0.79 12.31
CA PRO A 126 -29.91 -1.82 12.99
C PRO A 126 -31.15 -2.22 12.16
N SER A 127 -31.45 -3.51 12.15
CA SER A 127 -32.59 -4.10 11.42
C SER A 127 -32.49 -4.03 9.88
N LEU A 128 -31.38 -3.56 9.32
CA LEU A 128 -31.06 -3.63 7.89
C LEU A 128 -29.85 -4.56 7.66
N SER A 129 -29.63 -4.94 6.41
CA SER A 129 -28.48 -5.71 5.98
C SER A 129 -27.88 -5.21 4.67
N LEU A 130 -26.62 -5.60 4.44
CA LEU A 130 -25.90 -5.29 3.21
C LEU A 130 -26.43 -6.14 2.04
N ASP A 131 -27.64 -5.87 1.56
CA ASP A 131 -28.31 -6.75 0.58
C ASP A 131 -28.01 -6.41 -0.88
N LYS A 132 -27.27 -5.32 -1.11
CA LYS A 132 -26.94 -4.79 -2.44
C LYS A 132 -25.44 -4.64 -2.60
N SER A 133 -25.00 -4.60 -3.85
CA SER A 133 -23.62 -4.29 -4.19
C SER A 133 -23.33 -2.82 -3.90
N SER A 134 -22.33 -2.57 -3.08
CA SER A 134 -21.78 -1.24 -2.81
C SER A 134 -20.29 -1.23 -3.11
N THR A 135 -19.80 -0.11 -3.61
CA THR A 135 -18.36 0.12 -3.82
C THR A 135 -17.94 1.25 -2.90
N ILE A 136 -16.97 1.00 -2.03
CA ILE A 136 -16.54 1.96 -1.02
C ILE A 136 -15.02 2.10 -1.02
N GLY A 137 -14.57 3.35 -1.03
CA GLY A 137 -13.16 3.73 -0.97
C GLY A 137 -12.69 3.93 0.46
N GLY A 138 -11.38 3.95 0.64
CA GLY A 138 -10.74 4.40 1.86
C GLY A 138 -9.22 4.35 1.75
N SER A 139 -8.52 4.81 2.79
CA SER A 139 -7.07 4.83 2.80
C SER A 139 -6.48 4.68 4.19
N VAL A 140 -5.23 4.25 4.26
CA VAL A 140 -4.47 4.11 5.51
C VAL A 140 -2.99 4.38 5.25
N ASN A 141 -2.34 5.05 6.20
CA ASN A 141 -0.89 5.27 6.19
C ASN A 141 -0.20 4.17 7.00
N VAL A 142 0.85 3.57 6.44
CA VAL A 142 1.57 2.46 7.05
C VAL A 142 3.06 2.65 6.87
N LYS A 143 3.84 2.30 7.90
CA LYS A 143 5.29 2.12 7.76
C LYS A 143 5.56 0.65 7.44
N VAL A 144 6.30 0.42 6.35
CA VAL A 144 6.72 -0.92 5.91
C VAL A 144 8.21 -1.09 6.11
N GLN A 145 8.63 -2.33 6.27
CA GLN A 145 10.03 -2.76 6.33
C GLN A 145 10.36 -3.60 5.10
N GLU A 146 11.65 -3.71 4.79
CA GLU A 146 12.11 -4.70 3.80
C GLU A 146 11.68 -6.10 4.23
N GLY A 147 11.10 -6.87 3.30
CA GLY A 147 10.58 -8.21 3.55
C GLY A 147 9.16 -8.25 4.10
N ASP A 148 8.51 -7.12 4.39
CA ASP A 148 7.10 -7.11 4.79
C ASP A 148 6.22 -7.63 3.64
N VAL A 149 5.44 -8.67 3.94
CA VAL A 149 4.48 -9.28 3.01
C VAL A 149 3.06 -8.80 3.34
N PHE A 150 2.53 -7.95 2.49
CA PHE A 150 1.16 -7.46 2.56
C PHE A 150 0.20 -8.39 1.83
N THR A 151 -0.92 -8.67 2.47
CA THR A 151 -2.10 -9.28 1.84
C THR A 151 -3.31 -8.39 2.07
N PHE A 152 -4.18 -8.25 1.08
CA PHE A 152 -5.43 -7.50 1.22
C PHE A 152 -6.54 -8.48 1.54
N LYS A 153 -7.33 -8.21 2.59
CA LYS A 153 -8.31 -9.17 3.10
C LYS A 153 -9.66 -8.52 3.38
N ALA A 154 -10.70 -9.33 3.22
CA ALA A 154 -12.05 -9.04 3.68
C ALA A 154 -12.33 -9.80 4.97
N SER A 155 -13.00 -9.16 5.92
CA SER A 155 -13.61 -9.81 7.08
C SER A 155 -15.06 -9.40 7.24
N ILE A 156 -15.87 -10.34 7.69
CA ILE A 156 -17.28 -10.17 8.03
C ILE A 156 -17.55 -10.82 9.38
N ARG A 157 -18.71 -10.52 9.97
CA ARG A 157 -19.16 -11.17 11.20
C ARG A 157 -19.25 -12.68 11.01
N GLU A 158 -18.87 -13.43 12.03
CA GLU A 158 -19.05 -14.88 12.08
C GLU A 158 -20.52 -15.28 11.80
N GLY A 159 -20.71 -16.33 11.00
CA GLY A 159 -22.03 -16.81 10.59
C GLY A 159 -22.74 -15.95 9.54
N LYS A 160 -22.09 -14.90 9.01
CA LYS A 160 -22.62 -14.06 7.92
C LYS A 160 -21.97 -14.38 6.57
N LYS A 161 -22.51 -13.78 5.50
CA LYS A 161 -22.08 -14.09 4.12
C LYS A 161 -22.08 -12.88 3.19
N LEU A 162 -21.02 -12.72 2.41
CA LEU A 162 -21.04 -11.92 1.18
C LEU A 162 -21.19 -12.83 -0.03
N PHE A 163 -22.01 -12.43 -1.01
CA PHE A 163 -22.10 -13.14 -2.30
C PHE A 163 -20.88 -12.87 -3.17
N ARG A 164 -20.41 -11.61 -3.20
CA ARG A 164 -19.25 -11.22 -4.01
C ARG A 164 -18.48 -10.10 -3.31
N THR A 165 -17.17 -10.08 -3.52
CA THR A 165 -16.32 -8.96 -3.14
C THR A 165 -15.16 -8.86 -4.11
N ALA A 166 -14.64 -7.64 -4.32
CA ALA A 166 -13.49 -7.43 -5.17
C ALA A 166 -12.68 -6.23 -4.66
N LEU A 167 -11.37 -6.27 -4.87
CA LEU A 167 -10.53 -5.08 -4.85
C LEU A 167 -10.68 -4.40 -6.21
N VAL A 168 -11.47 -3.33 -6.26
CA VAL A 168 -11.87 -2.64 -7.50
C VAL A 168 -10.74 -1.77 -8.04
N SER A 169 -10.00 -1.13 -7.14
CA SER A 169 -8.78 -0.40 -7.47
C SER A 169 -7.90 -0.30 -6.23
N LEU A 170 -6.58 -0.21 -6.47
CA LEU A 170 -5.59 0.00 -5.42
C LEU A 170 -4.55 1.00 -5.92
N ALA A 171 -4.20 1.96 -5.09
CA ALA A 171 -2.99 2.76 -5.24
C ALA A 171 -2.12 2.59 -4.00
N ILE A 172 -0.83 2.40 -4.22
CA ILE A 172 0.20 2.42 -3.17
C ILE A 172 1.15 3.54 -3.51
N LYS A 173 1.27 4.50 -2.60
CA LYS A 173 2.08 5.70 -2.80
C LYS A 173 3.04 5.84 -1.64
N GLU A 174 4.30 6.07 -1.91
CA GLU A 174 5.22 6.48 -0.87
C GLU A 174 4.90 7.91 -0.41
N ILE A 175 4.76 8.08 0.89
CA ILE A 175 4.57 9.38 1.51
C ILE A 175 5.96 10.02 1.58
N LYS A 176 6.11 11.19 0.97
CA LYS A 176 7.34 11.98 1.06
C LYS A 176 7.57 12.40 2.52
N GLY A 177 8.34 11.61 3.27
CA GLY A 177 8.58 11.85 4.69
C GLY A 177 9.34 10.73 5.42
N ILE A 178 10.60 10.49 5.02
CA ILE A 178 11.72 10.19 5.93
C ILE A 178 12.95 10.96 5.44
#